data_AF-F9GAD6-F1
#
_entry.id   AF-F9GAD6-F1
#
_cell.length_a   1.000
_cell.length_b   1.000
_cell.length_c   1.000
_cell.angle_alpha   90.00
_cell.angle_beta   90.00
_cell.angle_gamma   90.00
#
_symmetry.space_group_name_H-M   'P 1'
#
loop_
_entity.id
_entity.type
_entity.pdbx_description
1 polymer ?
#
loop_
_entity_poly.entity_id
_entity_poly.type
_entity_poly.pdbx_seq_one_letter_code
_entity_poly.pdbx_strand_id
1 'polypeptide(L)'
;MPSIPAVGCRAVLRYCQPRFTRQTQGENPGIEAWNEFYGHWHSIIKSPNEQTFHERVSEFEKKYLPDYIEEVRYIKTNWLDQYKEKLVKAWVNQHPHFDNVVTSMVEGIHWLLRSHLK
;
A
#
# COMPACT_ATOMS: atom_id res chain seq x y z
N MET A 1 -1.83 0.58 18.23
CA MET A 1 -0.68 1.05 17.41
C MET A 1 -1.00 0.77 15.94
N PRO A 2 -0.65 1.66 14.99
CA PRO A 2 -0.91 1.42 13.57
C PRO A 2 -0.05 0.28 13.02
N SER A 3 -0.59 -0.51 12.09
CA SER A 3 0.17 -1.54 11.38
C SER A 3 1.25 -0.94 10.49
N ILE A 4 2.33 -1.69 10.21
CA ILE A 4 3.45 -1.25 9.35
C ILE A 4 2.96 -0.78 7.98
N PRO A 5 2.01 -1.45 7.30
CA PRO A 5 1.42 -0.94 6.05
C PRO A 5 0.76 0.43 6.18
N ALA A 6 0.05 0.69 7.28
CA ALA A 6 -0.58 1.98 7.52
C ALA A 6 0.45 3.09 7.78
N VAL A 7 1.59 2.76 8.41
CA VAL A 7 2.71 3.69 8.59
C VAL A 7 3.36 4.04 7.25
N GLY A 8 3.65 3.03 6.42
CA GLY A 8 4.24 3.23 5.10
C GLY A 8 3.37 4.11 4.20
N CYS A 9 2.08 3.82 4.10
CA CYS A 9 1.14 4.64 3.32
C CYS A 9 1.09 6.10 3.77
N ARG A 10 1.05 6.37 5.09
CA ARG A 10 1.06 7.74 5.60
C ARG A 10 2.37 8.48 5.31
N ALA A 11 3.50 7.77 5.40
CA ALA A 11 4.80 8.36 5.13
C ALA A 11 5.00 8.67 3.65
N VAL A 12 4.57 7.78 2.75
CA VAL A 12 4.57 8.02 1.30
C VAL A 12 3.66 9.20 0.95
N LEU A 13 2.46 9.28 1.53
CA LEU A 13 1.57 10.42 1.37
C LEU A 13 2.26 11.74 1.78
N ARG A 14 2.84 11.79 2.98
CA ARG A 14 3.50 13.00 3.51
C ARG A 14 4.70 13.45 2.67
N TYR A 15 5.51 12.51 2.19
CA TYR A 15 6.75 12.81 1.47
C TYR A 15 6.51 13.12 -0.01
N CYS A 16 5.71 12.29 -0.69
CA CYS A 16 5.59 12.33 -2.15
C CYS A 16 4.51 13.33 -2.61
N GLN A 17 3.36 13.41 -1.92
CA GLN A 17 2.21 14.21 -2.37
C GLN A 17 2.56 15.68 -2.68
N PRO A 18 3.36 16.39 -1.86
CA PRO A 18 3.68 17.80 -2.14
C PRO A 18 4.36 18.02 -3.49
N ARG A 19 5.07 17.02 -4.04
CA ARG A 19 5.73 17.14 -5.35
C ARG A 19 4.74 17.28 -6.50
N PHE A 20 3.58 16.63 -6.37
CA PHE A 20 2.51 16.63 -7.36
C PHE A 20 1.60 17.85 -7.20
N THR A 21 1.33 18.26 -5.95
CA THR A 21 0.38 19.34 -5.66
C THR A 21 0.99 20.73 -5.61
N ARG A 22 2.31 20.88 -5.40
CA ARG A 22 2.98 22.20 -5.42
C ARG A 22 3.07 22.81 -6.82
N GLN A 23 3.11 21.98 -7.87
CA GLN A 23 3.27 22.46 -9.24
C GLN A 23 1.96 22.93 -9.86
N THR A 24 0.83 22.48 -9.32
CA THR A 24 -0.51 22.82 -9.80
C THR A 24 -1.21 23.63 -8.71
N GLN A 25 -1.32 24.95 -8.87
CA GLN A 25 -2.15 25.79 -7.98
C GLN A 25 -3.64 25.43 -8.16
N GLY A 26 -4.08 24.31 -7.57
CA GLY A 26 -5.48 23.90 -7.54
C GLY A 26 -6.05 23.30 -8.84
N GLU A 27 -5.22 22.99 -9.83
CA GLU A 27 -5.70 22.36 -11.06
C GLU A 27 -5.89 20.84 -10.89
N ASN A 28 -7.00 20.32 -11.43
CA ASN A 28 -7.34 18.89 -11.44
C ASN A 28 -6.20 17.93 -11.88
N PRO A 29 -5.34 18.26 -12.87
CA PRO A 29 -4.31 17.34 -13.36
C PRO A 29 -3.28 16.92 -12.31
N GLY A 30 -2.89 17.81 -11.37
CA GLY A 30 -1.91 17.47 -10.34
C GLY A 30 -2.48 16.52 -9.27
N ILE A 31 -3.77 16.68 -8.97
CA ILE A 31 -4.50 15.78 -8.06
C ILE A 31 -4.67 14.41 -8.72
N GLU A 32 -4.99 14.37 -10.01
CA GLU A 32 -5.12 13.13 -10.78
C GLU A 32 -3.79 12.38 -10.88
N ALA A 33 -2.70 13.08 -11.23
CA ALA A 33 -1.35 12.51 -11.25
C ALA A 33 -0.94 11.94 -9.88
N TRP A 34 -1.26 12.64 -8.79
CA TRP A 34 -1.03 12.13 -7.44
C TRP A 34 -1.85 10.86 -7.15
N ASN A 35 -3.15 10.87 -7.47
CA ASN A 35 -4.03 9.73 -7.22
C ASN A 35 -3.56 8.50 -8.00
N GLU A 36 -3.09 8.69 -9.23
CA GLU A 36 -2.53 7.64 -10.06
C GLU A 36 -1.24 7.07 -9.45
N PHE A 37 -0.28 7.93 -9.10
CA PHE A 37 0.97 7.54 -8.45
C PHE A 37 0.73 6.77 -7.15
N TYR A 38 -0.15 7.29 -6.30
CA TYR A 38 -0.50 6.65 -5.04
C TYR A 38 -1.27 5.34 -5.25
N GLY A 39 -2.09 5.27 -6.31
CA GLY A 39 -2.73 4.03 -6.75
C GLY A 39 -1.72 2.94 -7.12
N HIS A 40 -0.66 3.29 -7.87
CA HIS A 40 0.43 2.37 -8.18
C HIS A 40 1.16 1.89 -6.92
N TRP A 41 1.44 2.78 -5.98
CA TRP A 41 2.01 2.42 -4.68
C TRP A 41 1.14 1.38 -3.94
N HIS A 42 -0.17 1.61 -3.84
CA HIS A 42 -1.10 0.64 -3.26
C HIS A 42 -1.12 -0.68 -4.02
N SER A 43 -1.03 -0.65 -5.35
CA SER A 43 -0.94 -1.84 -6.18
C SER A 43 0.30 -2.67 -5.85
N ILE A 44 1.46 -2.03 -5.68
CA ILE A 44 2.71 -2.71 -5.28
C ILE A 44 2.55 -3.42 -3.93
N ILE A 45 2.00 -2.73 -2.91
CA ILE A 45 1.75 -3.33 -1.58
C ILE A 45 0.81 -4.54 -1.68
N LYS A 46 -0.21 -4.45 -2.53
CA LYS A 46 -1.24 -5.49 -2.68
C LYS A 46 -0.83 -6.64 -3.61
N SER A 47 0.42 -6.68 -4.08
CA SER A 47 0.94 -7.75 -4.95
C SER A 47 0.72 -9.13 -4.32
N PRO A 48 0.05 -10.07 -5.02
CA PRO A 48 -0.31 -11.37 -4.43
C PRO A 48 0.86 -12.36 -4.38
N ASN A 49 1.86 -12.19 -5.23
CA ASN A 49 3.07 -13.02 -5.30
C ASN A 49 4.28 -12.15 -5.71
N GLU A 50 5.48 -12.73 -5.62
CA GLU A 50 6.73 -12.01 -5.86
C GLU A 50 6.88 -11.58 -7.32
N GLN A 51 6.44 -12.40 -8.28
CA GLN A 51 6.49 -12.07 -9.71
C GLN A 51 5.67 -10.80 -10.01
N THR A 52 4.41 -10.76 -9.58
CA THR A 52 3.54 -9.59 -9.76
C THR A 52 4.09 -8.36 -9.05
N PHE A 53 4.77 -8.53 -7.90
CA PHE A 53 5.47 -7.43 -7.24
C PHE A 53 6.58 -6.86 -8.13
N HIS A 54 7.46 -7.71 -8.66
CA HIS A 54 8.57 -7.27 -9.51
C HIS A 54 8.07 -6.58 -10.79
N GLU A 55 7.02 -7.11 -11.42
CA GLU A 55 6.38 -6.49 -12.59
C GLU A 55 5.87 -5.09 -12.26
N ARG A 56 5.07 -4.95 -11.19
CA ARG A 56 4.50 -3.66 -10.77
C ARG A 56 5.56 -2.64 -10.37
N VAL A 57 6.64 -3.08 -9.70
CA VAL A 57 7.77 -2.20 -9.37
C VAL A 57 8.49 -1.76 -10.63
N SER A 58 8.73 -2.66 -11.58
CA SER A 58 9.36 -2.30 -12.86
C SER A 58 8.50 -1.31 -13.66
N GLU A 59 7.18 -1.50 -13.71
CA GLU A 59 6.27 -0.57 -14.38
C GLU A 59 6.24 0.80 -13.70
N PHE A 60 6.22 0.81 -12.36
CA PHE A 60 6.29 2.02 -11.55
C PHE A 60 7.58 2.79 -11.81
N GLU A 61 8.73 2.11 -11.80
CA GLU A 61 10.02 2.72 -12.10
C GLU A 61 10.06 3.30 -13.51
N LYS A 62 9.66 2.52 -14.51
CA LYS A 62 9.63 2.97 -15.91
C LYS A 62 8.79 4.23 -16.09
N LYS A 63 7.65 4.32 -15.39
CA LYS A 63 6.71 5.44 -15.50
C LYS A 63 7.19 6.69 -14.78
N TYR A 64 7.76 6.56 -13.58
CA TYR A 64 7.99 7.72 -12.70
C TYR A 64 9.46 8.11 -12.53
N LEU A 65 10.44 7.26 -12.88
CA LEU A 65 11.85 7.65 -12.83
C LEU A 65 12.21 8.89 -13.67
N PRO A 66 11.61 9.17 -14.84
CA PRO A 66 11.99 10.36 -15.62
C PRO A 66 11.72 11.68 -14.89
N ASP A 67 10.60 11.77 -14.15
CA ASP A 67 10.09 13.04 -13.60
C ASP A 67 10.07 13.11 -12.06
N TYR A 68 10.15 11.95 -11.40
CA TYR A 68 9.95 11.78 -9.94
C TYR A 68 11.04 10.91 -9.30
N ILE A 69 12.31 11.16 -9.67
CA ILE A 69 13.47 10.36 -9.24
C ILE A 69 13.56 10.23 -7.71
N GLU A 70 13.36 11.33 -6.98
CA GLU A 70 13.53 11.36 -5.52
C GLU A 70 12.38 10.62 -4.81
N GLU A 71 11.16 10.71 -5.33
CA GLU A 71 9.99 10.00 -4.81
C GLU A 71 10.12 8.48 -5.05
N VAL A 72 10.58 8.08 -6.24
CA VAL A 72 10.86 6.67 -6.55
C VAL A 72 11.99 6.15 -5.67
N ARG A 73 13.09 6.90 -5.50
CA ARG A 73 14.21 6.52 -4.63
C ARG A 73 13.75 6.35 -3.18
N TYR A 74 12.96 7.30 -2.67
CA TYR A 74 12.42 7.25 -1.31
C TYR A 74 11.58 5.98 -1.11
N ILE A 75 10.66 5.67 -2.03
CA ILE A 75 9.83 4.46 -1.93
C ILE A 75 10.69 3.19 -1.92
N LYS A 76 11.66 3.07 -2.84
CA LYS A 76 12.51 1.87 -2.91
C LYS A 76 13.35 1.69 -1.66
N THR A 77 14.17 2.70 -1.35
CA THR A 77 15.20 2.58 -0.32
C THR A 77 14.65 2.59 1.10
N ASN A 78 13.55 3.33 1.35
CA ASN A 78 12.98 3.44 2.69
C ASN A 78 11.87 2.42 2.95
N TRP A 79 11.23 1.85 1.92
CA TRP A 79 10.08 0.96 2.12
C TRP A 79 10.26 -0.41 1.49
N LEU A 80 10.55 -0.49 0.19
CA LEU A 80 10.58 -1.77 -0.50
C LEU A 80 11.82 -2.60 -0.11
N ASP A 81 13.00 -2.00 -0.10
CA ASP A 81 14.25 -2.72 0.18
C ASP A 81 14.33 -3.20 1.63
N GLN A 82 13.81 -2.38 2.57
CA GLN A 82 13.91 -2.65 4.01
C GLN A 82 12.70 -3.38 4.60
N TYR A 83 11.50 -3.15 4.06
CA TYR A 83 10.25 -3.56 4.72
C TYR A 83 9.27 -4.33 3.84
N LYS A 84 9.64 -4.75 2.62
CA LYS A 84 8.72 -5.52 1.75
C LYS A 84 8.10 -6.73 2.46
N GLU A 85 8.84 -7.41 3.33
CA GLU A 85 8.36 -8.59 4.06
C GLU A 85 7.27 -8.28 5.09
N LYS A 86 7.20 -7.03 5.56
CA LYS A 86 6.21 -6.56 6.55
C LYS A 86 5.12 -5.69 5.94
N LEU A 87 5.27 -5.37 4.66
CA LEU A 87 4.45 -4.40 3.94
C LEU A 87 3.64 -5.07 2.83
N VAL A 88 4.30 -5.88 2.00
CA VAL A 88 3.74 -6.38 0.75
C VAL A 88 3.04 -7.72 1.00
N LYS A 89 1.81 -7.84 0.54
CA LYS A 89 0.97 -9.04 0.71
C LYS A 89 1.69 -10.32 0.28
N ALA A 90 2.45 -10.26 -0.81
CA ALA A 90 3.22 -11.37 -1.35
C ALA A 90 4.18 -12.00 -0.33
N TRP A 91 4.68 -11.26 0.67
CA TRP A 91 5.54 -11.79 1.74
C TRP A 91 4.84 -11.87 3.09
N VAL A 92 3.96 -10.91 3.41
CA VAL A 92 3.21 -10.90 4.68
C VAL A 92 2.34 -12.15 4.83
N ASN A 93 1.74 -12.62 3.73
CA ASN A 93 0.86 -13.79 3.75
C ASN A 93 1.60 -15.13 3.54
N GLN A 94 2.94 -15.14 3.46
CA GLN A 94 3.73 -16.38 3.33
C GLN A 94 3.94 -17.11 4.66
N HIS A 95 3.45 -16.58 5.78
CA HIS A 95 3.19 -17.40 6.94
C HIS A 95 1.80 -18.01 6.79
N PRO A 96 1.64 -19.22 6.21
CA PRO A 96 0.47 -20.01 6.55
C PRO A 96 0.46 -20.08 8.06
N HIS A 97 -0.60 -19.55 8.67
CA HIS A 97 -0.87 -19.86 10.06
C HIS A 97 -0.77 -21.38 10.18
N PHE A 98 0.24 -21.87 10.90
CA PHE A 98 0.27 -23.24 11.37
C PHE A 98 -1.10 -23.47 12.02
N ASP A 99 -1.94 -24.25 11.33
CA ASP A 99 -3.17 -24.84 11.83
C ASP A 99 -4.10 -23.88 12.60
N ASN A 100 -4.65 -22.85 11.94
CA ASN A 100 -5.93 -22.26 12.37
C ASN A 100 -6.55 -21.35 11.30
N VAL A 101 -7.34 -21.94 10.40
CA VAL A 101 -8.43 -21.23 9.73
C VAL A 101 -9.53 -21.03 10.77
N VAL A 102 -9.47 -19.94 11.53
CA VAL A 102 -10.63 -19.50 12.33
C VAL A 102 -11.46 -18.54 11.47
N THR A 103 -12.26 -19.10 10.57
CA THR A 103 -13.41 -18.41 9.97
C THR A 103 -14.70 -18.65 10.78
N SER A 104 -14.63 -18.70 12.11
CA SER A 104 -15.82 -18.99 12.93
C SER A 104 -15.74 -18.48 14.38
N MET A 105 -15.34 -17.22 14.59
CA MET A 105 -15.60 -16.55 15.88
C MET A 105 -15.96 -15.07 15.74
N VAL A 106 -15.50 -14.39 14.69
CA VAL A 106 -15.86 -12.98 14.45
C VAL A 106 -17.30 -12.85 13.89
N GLU A 107 -17.79 -13.82 13.12
CA GLU A 107 -19.17 -13.81 12.61
C GLU A 107 -20.22 -14.26 13.65
N GLY A 108 -19.83 -15.09 14.63
CA GLY A 108 -20.74 -15.55 15.69
C GLY A 108 -21.13 -14.42 16.66
N ILE A 109 -20.18 -13.54 16.97
CA ILE A 109 -20.42 -12.38 17.85
C ILE A 109 -21.27 -11.32 17.13
N HIS A 110 -21.12 -11.17 15.81
CA HIS A 110 -21.92 -10.22 15.03
C HIS A 110 -23.41 -10.61 14.96
N TRP A 111 -23.72 -11.92 14.93
CA TRP A 111 -25.12 -12.38 15.01
C TRP A 111 -25.71 -12.29 16.42
N LEU A 112 -24.93 -12.67 17.46
CA LEU A 112 -25.43 -12.69 18.84
C LEU A 112 -25.86 -11.28 19.32
N LEU A 113 -25.13 -10.23 18.92
CA LEU A 113 -25.46 -8.86 19.31
C LEU A 113 -26.75 -8.35 18.65
N ARG A 114 -27.12 -8.87 17.46
CA ARG A 114 -28.34 -8.47 16.75
C ARG A 114 -29.60 -9.19 17.23
N SER A 115 -29.48 -10.30 17.95
CA SER A 115 -30.63 -11.07 18.47
C SER A 115 -31.08 -10.64 19.87
N HIS A 116 -30.28 -9.85 20.61
CA HIS A 116 -30.57 -9.45 21.99
C HIS A 116 -31.01 -7.98 22.15
N LEU A 117 -31.27 -7.28 21.04
CA LEU A 117 -31.98 -6.00 21.04
C LEU A 117 -33.34 -6.19 20.38
N LYS A 118 -34.32 -6.62 21.19
CA LYS A 118 -35.75 -6.38 21.02
C LYS A 118 -36.27 -5.72 22.27
#